data_AF-A0A3R9WYT8-F1
#
_entry.id   AF-A0A3R9WYT8-F1
#
_cell.length_a   1.000
_cell.length_b   1.000
_cell.length_c   1.000
_cell.angle_alpha   90.00
_cell.angle_beta   90.00
_cell.angle_gamma   90.00
#
_symmetry.space_group_name_H-M   'P 1'
#
loop_
_entity.id
_entity.type
_entity.pdbx_description
1 polymer ?
#
loop_
_entity_poly.entity_id
_entity_poly.type
_entity_poly.pdbx_seq_one_letter_code
_entity_poly.pdbx_strand_id
1 'polypeptide(L)'
;MPMLLVKGSYHLVNSRADGDTIPFKPDKKEEWDLVPGPHKVEHNTSGKAKLRLDAIDTLETHYSRNGNPEVHQPWLHGRAARDALTDWLGFTTVDRLPDETVTAATPMTRPGWILTRGAGRDKRCIALAGKGTPPGISGTQIDVDEALLRATFNHHILKEGLAYPTYYTNLFPDLRNELTAAVRQAQADNKGLWKDDATLGGATVTGIDSLQDDVVILPKLFRRLVDYLYLGNPDNADLTGFPAFLDQAADEFWIISAGHATTGLDAIVEVIDSKVRMTHPSEDLVFIEN
;
A
#
# COMPACT_ATOMS: atom_id res chain seq x y z
N MET A 1 8.55 -10.49 -16.84
CA MET A 1 8.00 -11.29 -15.72
C MET A 1 6.53 -11.56 -16.01
N PRO A 2 6.07 -12.82 -16.08
CA PRO A 2 4.69 -13.11 -16.43
C PRO A 2 3.72 -12.69 -15.32
N MET A 3 2.75 -11.86 -15.65
CA MET A 3 1.61 -11.50 -14.81
C MET A 3 0.32 -11.68 -15.62
N LEU A 4 -0.77 -12.07 -14.95
CA LEU A 4 -2.08 -12.14 -15.58
C LEU A 4 -2.58 -10.73 -15.88
N LEU A 5 -2.87 -10.45 -17.15
CA LEU A 5 -3.53 -9.24 -17.58
C LEU A 5 -5.05 -9.41 -17.48
N VAL A 6 -5.71 -8.51 -16.74
CA VAL A 6 -7.18 -8.45 -16.67
C VAL A 6 -7.63 -7.03 -17.02
N LYS A 7 -8.44 -6.92 -18.07
CA LYS A 7 -9.05 -5.67 -18.54
C LYS A 7 -10.38 -5.44 -17.82
N GLY A 8 -10.69 -4.18 -17.53
CA GLY A 8 -11.95 -3.82 -16.90
C GLY A 8 -12.09 -2.33 -16.65
N SER A 9 -12.74 -1.99 -15.54
CA SER A 9 -12.94 -0.60 -15.13
C SER A 9 -12.78 -0.40 -13.63
N TYR A 10 -12.30 0.79 -13.26
CA TYR A 10 -12.22 1.28 -11.89
C TYR A 10 -13.53 1.96 -11.49
N HIS A 11 -13.95 1.74 -10.24
CA HIS A 11 -15.20 2.24 -9.69
C HIS A 11 -14.96 2.89 -8.32
N LEU A 12 -15.45 4.12 -8.10
CA LEU A 12 -15.25 4.82 -6.83
C LEU A 12 -16.51 4.86 -5.95
N VAL A 13 -17.70 5.05 -6.54
CA VAL A 13 -18.93 5.28 -5.77
C VAL A 13 -19.23 4.11 -4.81
N ASN A 14 -19.59 4.46 -3.57
CA ASN A 14 -19.80 3.56 -2.44
C ASN A 14 -18.53 2.80 -1.99
N SER A 15 -17.36 3.40 -2.19
CA SER A 15 -16.10 2.89 -1.67
C SER A 15 -15.35 3.98 -0.89
N ARG A 16 -14.37 3.55 -0.11
CA ARG A 16 -13.37 4.41 0.52
C ARG A 16 -12.02 4.22 -0.16
N ALA A 17 -12.01 4.30 -1.49
CA ALA A 17 -10.75 4.18 -2.25
C ALA A 17 -9.77 5.24 -1.77
N ASP A 18 -8.56 4.81 -1.45
CA ASP A 18 -7.45 5.59 -0.93
C ASP A 18 -6.26 5.55 -1.92
N GLY A 19 -5.03 5.75 -1.46
CA GLY A 19 -3.86 5.80 -2.32
C GLY A 19 -3.35 4.44 -2.82
N ASP A 20 -3.81 3.31 -2.25
CA ASP A 20 -3.35 1.97 -2.65
C ASP A 20 -4.46 0.90 -2.70
N THR A 21 -5.71 1.29 -2.48
CA THR A 21 -6.87 0.41 -2.55
C THR A 21 -7.95 1.04 -3.41
N ILE A 22 -8.40 0.31 -4.43
CA ILE A 22 -9.47 0.78 -5.33
C ILE A 22 -10.35 -0.38 -5.81
N PRO A 23 -11.68 -0.19 -5.94
CA PRO A 23 -12.53 -1.19 -6.57
C PRO A 23 -12.30 -1.30 -8.08
N PHE A 24 -12.26 -2.54 -8.55
CA PHE A 24 -12.11 -2.89 -9.97
C PHE A 24 -13.12 -3.95 -10.37
N LYS A 25 -13.62 -3.86 -11.59
CA LYS A 25 -14.52 -4.84 -12.18
C LYS A 25 -13.97 -5.26 -13.55
N PRO A 26 -13.63 -6.54 -13.76
CA PRO A 26 -13.23 -7.04 -15.07
C PRO A 26 -14.36 -6.92 -16.10
N ASP A 27 -13.99 -6.81 -17.37
CA ASP A 27 -14.94 -6.92 -18.48
C ASP A 27 -15.58 -8.32 -18.52
N LYS A 28 -14.83 -9.35 -18.12
CA LYS A 28 -15.28 -10.74 -17.97
C LYS A 28 -15.04 -11.21 -16.55
N LYS A 29 -16.11 -11.47 -15.81
CA LYS A 29 -16.05 -11.85 -14.39
C LYS A 29 -15.20 -13.12 -14.16
N GLU A 30 -15.26 -14.05 -15.11
CA GLU A 30 -14.59 -15.36 -15.06
C GLU A 30 -13.06 -15.21 -15.11
N GLU A 31 -12.52 -14.05 -15.52
CA GLU A 31 -11.07 -13.81 -15.48
C GLU A 31 -10.52 -13.75 -14.04
N TRP A 32 -11.38 -13.57 -13.03
CA TRP A 32 -10.97 -13.76 -11.64
C TRP A 32 -10.57 -15.20 -11.32
N ASP A 33 -11.12 -16.19 -12.01
CA ASP A 33 -10.77 -17.61 -11.80
C ASP A 33 -9.36 -17.94 -12.33
N LEU A 34 -8.82 -17.08 -13.19
CA LEU A 34 -7.48 -17.19 -13.76
C LEU A 34 -6.39 -16.63 -12.85
N VAL A 35 -6.75 -15.86 -11.81
CA VAL A 35 -5.78 -15.27 -10.88
C VAL A 35 -5.01 -16.40 -10.18
N PRO A 36 -3.68 -16.44 -10.31
CA PRO A 36 -2.87 -17.52 -9.76
C PRO A 36 -2.70 -17.39 -8.24
N GLY A 37 -2.06 -18.38 -7.62
CA GLY A 37 -1.74 -18.37 -6.20
C GLY A 37 -2.75 -19.11 -5.32
N PRO A 38 -2.47 -19.20 -4.00
CA PRO A 38 -3.23 -20.02 -3.06
C PRO A 38 -4.55 -19.39 -2.62
N HIS A 39 -4.77 -18.12 -2.92
CA HIS A 39 -5.95 -17.38 -2.52
C HIS A 39 -6.77 -16.94 -3.72
N LYS A 40 -8.09 -16.91 -3.54
CA LYS A 40 -9.04 -16.46 -4.55
C LYS A 40 -9.42 -15.01 -4.28
N VAL A 41 -9.65 -14.27 -5.35
CA VAL A 41 -10.13 -12.89 -5.28
C VAL A 41 -11.58 -12.92 -4.81
N GLU A 42 -11.88 -12.22 -3.72
CA GLU A 42 -13.25 -12.00 -3.29
C GLU A 42 -13.89 -10.89 -4.14
N HIS A 43 -15.07 -11.18 -4.67
CA HIS A 43 -15.82 -10.24 -5.48
C HIS A 43 -17.33 -10.42 -5.24
N ASN A 44 -18.09 -9.36 -5.49
CA ASN A 44 -19.55 -9.43 -5.39
C ASN A 44 -20.17 -10.15 -6.61
N THR A 45 -21.51 -10.21 -6.64
CA THR A 45 -22.26 -10.85 -7.73
C THR A 45 -21.96 -10.26 -9.11
N SER A 46 -21.69 -8.94 -9.19
CA SER A 46 -21.35 -8.24 -10.43
C SER A 46 -19.87 -8.36 -10.84
N GLY A 47 -19.05 -9.08 -10.06
CA GLY A 47 -17.62 -9.26 -10.33
C GLY A 47 -16.74 -8.09 -9.88
N LYS A 48 -17.28 -7.13 -9.13
CA LYS A 48 -16.49 -6.04 -8.55
C LYS A 48 -15.72 -6.56 -7.32
N ALA A 49 -14.41 -6.37 -7.33
CA ALA A 49 -13.48 -6.72 -6.25
C ALA A 49 -12.76 -5.47 -5.75
N LYS A 50 -12.13 -5.56 -4.57
CA LYS A 50 -11.17 -4.56 -4.10
C LYS A 50 -9.76 -4.98 -4.52
N LEU A 51 -9.01 -4.05 -5.11
CA LEU A 51 -7.59 -4.22 -5.35
C LEU A 51 -6.80 -3.78 -4.11
N ARG A 52 -5.67 -4.43 -3.86
CA ARG A 52 -4.52 -3.85 -3.18
C ARG A 52 -3.46 -3.59 -4.25
N LEU A 53 -3.00 -2.35 -4.35
CA LEU A 53 -1.98 -2.00 -5.32
C LEU A 53 -0.63 -2.54 -4.86
N ASP A 54 0.01 -3.32 -5.73
CA ASP A 54 1.26 -4.02 -5.45
C ASP A 54 2.43 -3.04 -5.24
N ALA A 55 3.45 -3.46 -4.54
CA ALA A 55 4.71 -2.75 -4.32
C ALA A 55 4.63 -1.41 -3.54
N ILE A 56 3.44 -0.95 -3.16
CA ILE A 56 3.20 0.34 -2.52
C ILE A 56 2.41 0.19 -1.22
N ASP A 57 2.62 1.13 -0.32
CA ASP A 57 1.85 1.30 0.93
C ASP A 57 1.75 2.81 1.18
N THR A 58 0.54 3.34 1.04
CA THR A 58 0.26 4.76 1.23
C THR A 58 -0.08 5.05 2.69
N LEU A 59 0.12 6.31 3.11
CA LEU A 59 -0.23 6.70 4.47
C LEU A 59 -1.70 6.41 4.77
N GLU A 60 -1.95 5.81 5.93
CA GLU A 60 -3.27 5.34 6.33
C GLU A 60 -4.27 6.49 6.38
N THR A 61 -5.47 6.26 5.85
CA THR A 61 -6.57 7.22 5.93
C THR A 61 -7.72 6.76 6.81
N HIS A 62 -7.81 5.44 7.07
CA HIS A 62 -8.90 4.84 7.83
C HIS A 62 -8.55 3.43 8.33
N TYR A 63 -7.41 3.29 9.01
CA TYR A 63 -6.98 2.02 9.58
C TYR A 63 -7.82 1.66 10.81
N SER A 64 -8.37 0.45 10.83
CA SER A 64 -9.03 -0.12 12.01
C SER A 64 -8.81 -1.63 12.03
N ARG A 65 -8.59 -2.17 13.23
CA ARG A 65 -8.40 -3.60 13.46
C ARG A 65 -9.00 -3.99 14.81
N ASN A 66 -9.50 -5.23 14.93
CA ASN A 66 -9.98 -5.81 16.18
C ASN A 66 -11.08 -5.00 16.90
N GLY A 67 -11.85 -4.18 16.17
CA GLY A 67 -12.89 -3.32 16.75
C GLY A 67 -12.37 -2.01 17.34
N ASN A 68 -11.08 -1.69 17.17
CA ASN A 68 -10.50 -0.41 17.57
C ASN A 68 -11.11 0.75 16.77
N PRO A 69 -11.14 1.97 17.34
CA PRO A 69 -11.45 3.18 16.59
C PRO A 69 -10.62 3.28 15.31
N GLU A 70 -11.20 3.94 14.31
CA GLU A 70 -10.49 4.25 13.07
C GLU A 70 -9.42 5.29 13.34
N VAL A 71 -8.20 5.03 12.84
CA VAL A 71 -7.03 5.90 13.00
C VAL A 71 -6.44 6.15 11.61
N HIS A 72 -5.92 7.35 11.41
CA HIS A 72 -5.22 7.75 10.19
C HIS A 72 -3.78 8.14 10.48
N GLN A 73 -2.96 8.28 9.45
CA GLN A 73 -1.73 9.07 9.49
C GLN A 73 -2.03 10.51 9.06
N PRO A 74 -1.07 11.45 9.13
CA PRO A 74 -1.32 12.86 8.80
C PRO A 74 -2.02 13.03 7.45
N TRP A 75 -3.17 13.70 7.47
CA TRP A 75 -4.10 13.79 6.33
C TRP A 75 -3.47 14.31 5.05
N LEU A 76 -2.48 15.21 5.17
CA LEU A 76 -1.86 15.90 4.03
C LEU A 76 -1.41 14.90 2.95
N HIS A 77 -0.68 13.87 3.33
CA HIS A 77 -0.07 12.93 2.39
C HIS A 77 -0.99 11.76 2.04
N GLY A 78 -1.75 11.23 3.00
CA GLY A 78 -2.73 10.17 2.74
C GLY A 78 -3.80 10.63 1.74
N ARG A 79 -4.32 11.86 1.88
CA ARG A 79 -5.26 12.44 0.92
C ARG A 79 -4.59 12.82 -0.39
N ALA A 80 -3.34 13.30 -0.37
CA ALA A 80 -2.61 13.56 -1.61
C ALA A 80 -2.42 12.28 -2.45
N ALA A 81 -2.13 11.14 -1.81
CA ALA A 81 -2.01 9.85 -2.51
C ALA A 81 -3.35 9.37 -3.08
N ARG A 82 -4.43 9.47 -2.29
CA ARG A 82 -5.81 9.21 -2.71
C ARG A 82 -6.20 10.04 -3.92
N ASP A 83 -5.93 11.35 -3.88
CA ASP A 83 -6.30 12.28 -4.94
C ASP A 83 -5.46 12.03 -6.21
N ALA A 84 -4.17 11.75 -6.05
CA ALA A 84 -3.30 11.35 -7.14
C ALA A 84 -3.81 10.10 -7.87
N LEU A 85 -4.35 9.10 -7.16
CA LEU A 85 -4.97 7.93 -7.79
C LEU A 85 -6.17 8.30 -8.65
N THR A 86 -7.10 9.09 -8.10
CA THR A 86 -8.32 9.46 -8.82
C THR A 86 -8.01 10.34 -10.04
N ASP A 87 -7.08 11.29 -9.88
CA ASP A 87 -6.67 12.20 -10.95
C ASP A 87 -5.91 11.44 -12.04
N TRP A 88 -5.00 10.54 -11.65
CA TRP A 88 -4.23 9.74 -12.61
C TRP A 88 -5.13 8.86 -13.47
N LEU A 89 -6.17 8.26 -12.87
CA LEU A 89 -7.17 7.47 -13.60
C LEU A 89 -8.08 8.34 -14.49
N GLY A 90 -8.12 9.66 -14.28
CA GLY A 90 -8.89 10.63 -15.05
C GLY A 90 -10.32 10.81 -14.54
N PHE A 91 -10.54 10.65 -13.23
CA PHE A 91 -11.71 11.22 -12.58
C PHE A 91 -11.47 12.72 -12.39
N THR A 92 -12.44 13.55 -12.77
CA THR A 92 -12.34 15.02 -12.72
C THR A 92 -13.00 15.60 -11.47
N THR A 93 -14.00 14.92 -10.92
CA THR A 93 -14.63 15.27 -9.64
C THR A 93 -14.90 14.00 -8.85
N VAL A 94 -14.67 14.04 -7.53
CA VAL A 94 -14.95 12.95 -6.60
C VAL A 94 -15.48 13.56 -5.31
N ASP A 95 -16.76 13.36 -5.04
CA ASP A 95 -17.41 13.84 -3.82
C ASP A 95 -17.32 12.78 -2.74
N ARG A 96 -16.94 13.20 -1.53
CA ARG A 96 -16.71 12.30 -0.39
C ARG A 96 -17.43 12.80 0.86
N LEU A 97 -17.88 11.86 1.67
CA LEU A 97 -18.29 12.12 3.06
C LEU A 97 -17.04 12.34 3.94
N PRO A 98 -17.22 12.88 5.17
CA PRO A 98 -16.11 13.06 6.12
C PRO A 98 -15.34 11.77 6.44
N ASP A 99 -15.99 10.62 6.29
CA ASP A 99 -15.43 9.30 6.54
C ASP A 99 -14.76 8.69 5.28
N GLU A 100 -14.38 9.54 4.31
CA GLU A 100 -13.71 9.17 3.06
C GLU A 100 -14.59 8.39 2.05
N THR A 101 -15.85 8.08 2.38
CA THR A 101 -16.78 7.37 1.48
C THR A 101 -17.14 8.22 0.27
N VAL A 102 -16.87 7.71 -0.93
CA VAL A 102 -17.22 8.37 -2.19
C VAL A 102 -18.72 8.25 -2.46
N THR A 103 -19.40 9.38 -2.60
CA THR A 103 -20.83 9.47 -2.91
C THR A 103 -21.11 9.73 -4.38
N ALA A 104 -20.21 10.44 -5.07
CA ALA A 104 -20.31 10.70 -6.50
C ALA A 104 -18.92 10.82 -7.14
N ALA A 105 -18.82 10.52 -8.43
CA ALA A 105 -17.61 10.72 -9.21
C ALA A 105 -17.94 11.02 -10.68
N THR A 106 -17.13 11.87 -11.31
CA THR A 106 -17.23 12.19 -12.75
C THR A 106 -15.93 11.82 -13.47
N PRO A 107 -15.99 10.99 -14.54
CA PRO A 107 -17.11 10.11 -14.88
C PRO A 107 -17.32 9.04 -13.78
N MET A 108 -18.47 8.35 -13.80
CA MET A 108 -18.77 7.35 -12.75
C MET A 108 -17.78 6.18 -12.66
N THR A 109 -17.12 5.86 -13.78
CA THR A 109 -16.17 4.76 -13.91
C THR A 109 -15.08 5.14 -14.89
N ARG A 110 -13.89 4.53 -14.76
CA ARG A 110 -12.77 4.75 -15.70
C ARG A 110 -12.26 3.42 -16.25
N PRO A 111 -12.09 3.28 -17.58
CA PRO A 111 -11.54 2.06 -18.16
C PRO A 111 -10.06 1.90 -17.81
N GLY A 112 -9.64 0.65 -17.65
CA GLY A 112 -8.25 0.32 -17.43
C GLY A 112 -8.02 -1.18 -17.39
N TRP A 113 -6.93 -1.55 -16.74
CA TRP A 113 -6.45 -2.93 -16.69
C TRP A 113 -5.55 -3.11 -15.48
N ILE A 114 -5.41 -4.37 -15.06
CA ILE A 114 -4.53 -4.75 -13.98
C ILE A 114 -3.58 -5.85 -14.42
N LEU A 115 -2.42 -5.92 -13.78
CA LEU A 115 -1.47 -7.03 -13.86
C LEU A 115 -1.35 -7.64 -12.49
N THR A 116 -1.66 -8.93 -12.37
CA THR A 116 -1.71 -9.61 -11.07
C THR A 116 -1.00 -10.95 -11.09
N ARG A 117 -0.46 -11.32 -9.92
CA ARG A 117 0.11 -12.63 -9.62
C ARG A 117 -0.58 -13.34 -8.46
N GLY A 118 -1.63 -12.75 -7.90
CA GLY A 118 -2.38 -13.39 -6.83
C GLY A 118 -3.28 -12.47 -6.04
N ALA A 119 -3.83 -13.05 -4.98
CA ALA A 119 -4.62 -12.38 -3.98
C ALA A 119 -3.99 -12.58 -2.60
N GLY A 120 -4.14 -11.59 -1.71
CA GLY A 120 -3.69 -11.72 -0.32
C GLY A 120 -4.58 -12.65 0.50
N ARG A 121 -4.18 -12.95 1.75
CA ARG A 121 -5.04 -13.67 2.72
C ARG A 121 -6.40 -13.01 2.94
N ASP A 122 -6.42 -11.68 2.85
CA ASP A 122 -7.61 -10.83 2.93
C ASP A 122 -8.49 -10.87 1.67
N LYS A 123 -8.16 -11.73 0.71
CA LYS A 123 -8.88 -11.96 -0.54
C LYS A 123 -8.92 -10.76 -1.50
N ARG A 124 -8.15 -9.70 -1.24
CA ARG A 124 -7.95 -8.61 -2.21
C ARG A 124 -7.01 -9.05 -3.31
N CYS A 125 -7.32 -8.69 -4.55
CA CYS A 125 -6.40 -8.91 -5.67
C CYS A 125 -5.19 -7.98 -5.51
N ILE A 126 -3.98 -8.52 -5.50
CA ILE A 126 -2.74 -7.74 -5.47
C ILE A 126 -2.34 -7.44 -6.91
N ALA A 127 -2.21 -6.16 -7.28
CA ALA A 127 -2.04 -5.82 -8.68
C ALA A 127 -1.26 -4.52 -8.97
N LEU A 128 -0.59 -4.50 -10.12
CA LEU A 128 -0.20 -3.27 -10.79
C LEU A 128 -1.39 -2.71 -11.58
N ALA A 129 -1.66 -1.42 -11.46
CA ALA A 129 -2.82 -0.76 -12.05
C ALA A 129 -2.44 0.09 -13.26
N GLY A 130 -3.05 -0.20 -14.40
CA GLY A 130 -2.94 0.55 -15.64
C GLY A 130 -4.26 1.26 -16.04
N LYS A 131 -4.16 2.34 -16.81
CA LYS A 131 -5.32 3.09 -17.32
C LYS A 131 -5.47 2.97 -18.83
N GLY A 132 -6.70 3.10 -19.33
CA GLY A 132 -6.97 3.10 -20.77
C GLY A 132 -6.79 1.74 -21.43
N THR A 133 -6.13 1.71 -22.60
CA THR A 133 -5.97 0.50 -23.42
C THR A 133 -4.99 -0.47 -22.77
N PRO A 134 -5.35 -1.76 -22.60
CA PRO A 134 -4.44 -2.76 -22.07
C PRO A 134 -3.27 -3.06 -23.02
N PRO A 135 -2.11 -3.46 -22.48
CA PRO A 135 -0.90 -3.78 -23.26
C PRO A 135 -0.96 -5.13 -23.99
N GLY A 136 -2.10 -5.84 -23.93
CA GLY A 136 -2.24 -7.17 -24.49
C GLY A 136 -3.67 -7.70 -24.42
N ILE A 137 -3.80 -9.02 -24.55
CA ILE A 137 -5.08 -9.73 -24.53
C ILE A 137 -5.46 -10.05 -23.08
N SER A 138 -6.65 -9.63 -22.66
CA SER A 138 -7.20 -9.95 -21.33
C SER A 138 -7.31 -11.46 -21.10
N GLY A 139 -7.08 -11.91 -19.87
CA GLY A 139 -7.08 -13.31 -19.49
C GLY A 139 -5.82 -14.09 -19.89
N THR A 140 -4.77 -13.40 -20.33
CA THR A 140 -3.49 -14.03 -20.70
C THR A 140 -2.36 -13.56 -19.79
N GLN A 141 -1.32 -14.39 -19.69
CA GLN A 141 -0.06 -14.00 -19.04
C GLN A 141 0.72 -13.10 -20.00
N ILE A 142 1.18 -11.96 -19.51
CA ILE A 142 2.07 -11.07 -20.26
C ILE A 142 3.34 -10.81 -19.49
N ASP A 143 4.44 -10.64 -20.20
CA ASP A 143 5.70 -10.25 -19.59
C ASP A 143 5.71 -8.77 -19.24
N VAL A 144 5.88 -8.49 -17.96
CA VAL A 144 6.08 -7.16 -17.41
C VAL A 144 7.57 -6.87 -17.35
N ASP A 145 7.96 -5.82 -18.05
CA ASP A 145 9.27 -5.19 -18.02
C ASP A 145 9.20 -3.80 -17.36
N GLU A 146 10.33 -3.11 -17.28
CA GLU A 146 10.40 -1.77 -16.71
C GLU A 146 9.55 -0.75 -17.47
N ALA A 147 9.47 -0.86 -18.81
CA ALA A 147 8.71 0.07 -19.63
C ALA A 147 7.22 -0.03 -19.33
N LEU A 148 6.69 -1.24 -19.21
CA LEU A 148 5.31 -1.48 -18.82
C LEU A 148 5.06 -1.09 -17.36
N LEU A 149 6.00 -1.37 -16.45
CA LEU A 149 5.90 -0.95 -15.05
C LEU A 149 5.76 0.57 -14.91
N ARG A 150 6.55 1.36 -15.66
CA ARG A 150 6.46 2.83 -15.70
C ARG A 150 5.11 3.36 -16.17
N ALA A 151 4.31 2.55 -16.87
CA ALA A 151 2.96 2.91 -17.30
C ALA A 151 1.89 2.68 -16.23
N THR A 152 2.26 2.15 -15.05
CA THR A 152 1.34 1.84 -13.95
C THR A 152 1.26 2.95 -12.93
N PHE A 153 0.15 3.00 -12.20
CA PHE A 153 -0.01 3.93 -11.07
C PHE A 153 1.01 3.63 -9.95
N ASN A 154 1.32 2.36 -9.72
CA ASN A 154 2.25 1.90 -8.68
C ASN A 154 3.64 2.53 -8.85
N HIS A 155 4.13 2.62 -10.10
CA HIS A 155 5.37 3.35 -10.39
C HIS A 155 5.19 4.86 -10.23
N HIS A 156 4.11 5.41 -10.77
CA HIS A 156 3.83 6.85 -10.72
C HIS A 156 3.80 7.38 -9.28
N ILE A 157 3.09 6.71 -8.37
CA ILE A 157 2.90 7.21 -7.00
C ILE A 157 4.19 7.19 -6.18
N LEU A 158 5.07 6.21 -6.41
CA LEU A 158 6.41 6.18 -5.82
C LEU A 158 7.30 7.31 -6.36
N LYS A 159 7.23 7.56 -7.68
CA LYS A 159 7.97 8.66 -8.32
C LYS A 159 7.53 10.04 -7.82
N GLU A 160 6.25 10.21 -7.50
CA GLU A 160 5.72 11.45 -6.90
C GLU A 160 6.01 11.55 -5.39
N GLY A 161 6.57 10.51 -4.77
CA GLY A 161 6.88 10.48 -3.35
C GLY A 161 5.64 10.47 -2.47
N LEU A 162 4.55 9.84 -2.91
CA LEU A 162 3.28 9.79 -2.18
C LEU A 162 2.95 8.39 -1.64
N ALA A 163 3.87 7.44 -1.75
CA ALA A 163 3.78 6.13 -1.14
C ALA A 163 5.17 5.65 -0.70
N TYR A 164 5.21 4.77 0.30
CA TYR A 164 6.42 3.99 0.60
C TYR A 164 6.48 2.77 -0.32
N PRO A 165 7.69 2.35 -0.75
CA PRO A 165 7.83 1.03 -1.34
C PRO A 165 7.54 -0.04 -0.28
N THR A 166 6.69 -1.00 -0.61
CA THR A 166 6.46 -2.20 0.22
C THR A 166 6.45 -3.40 -0.69
N TYR A 167 7.63 -4.00 -0.84
CA TYR A 167 7.84 -5.11 -1.76
C TYR A 167 7.45 -6.44 -1.15
N TYR A 168 6.90 -7.30 -1.99
CA TYR A 168 6.57 -8.67 -1.65
C TYR A 168 7.38 -9.67 -2.48
N THR A 169 7.50 -10.90 -1.99
CA THR A 169 8.30 -11.95 -2.65
C THR A 169 7.87 -12.28 -4.07
N ASN A 170 6.62 -11.99 -4.47
CA ASN A 170 6.16 -12.22 -5.84
C ASN A 170 6.56 -11.15 -6.86
N LEU A 171 7.08 -10.01 -6.41
CA LEU A 171 7.60 -8.95 -7.27
C LEU A 171 9.08 -9.21 -7.58
N PHE A 172 9.48 -9.27 -8.84
CA PHE A 172 10.83 -9.69 -9.23
C PHE A 172 11.88 -8.60 -8.97
N PRO A 173 13.16 -8.98 -8.77
CA PRO A 173 14.24 -8.04 -8.49
C PRO A 173 14.33 -6.86 -9.47
N ASP A 174 14.23 -7.08 -10.78
CA ASP A 174 14.38 -6.00 -11.77
C ASP A 174 13.29 -4.94 -11.64
N LEU A 175 12.03 -5.37 -11.41
CA LEU A 175 10.93 -4.44 -11.16
C LEU A 175 11.10 -3.70 -9.83
N ARG A 176 11.60 -4.37 -8.78
CA ARG A 176 11.92 -3.72 -7.50
C ARG A 176 13.03 -2.67 -7.66
N ASN A 177 14.07 -2.98 -8.44
CA ASN A 177 15.18 -2.06 -8.69
C ASN A 177 14.68 -0.78 -9.36
N GLU A 178 13.80 -0.90 -10.35
CA GLU A 178 13.19 0.26 -11.01
C GLU A 178 12.35 1.11 -10.04
N LEU A 179 11.49 0.49 -9.23
CA LEU A 179 10.71 1.21 -8.22
C LEU A 179 11.60 1.86 -7.16
N THR A 180 12.67 1.16 -6.74
CA THR A 180 13.66 1.67 -5.79
C THR A 180 14.37 2.89 -6.35
N ALA A 181 14.73 2.88 -7.63
CA ALA A 181 15.32 4.03 -8.30
C ALA A 181 14.36 5.24 -8.31
N ALA A 182 13.07 5.01 -8.59
CA ALA A 182 12.05 6.07 -8.52
C ALA A 182 11.90 6.64 -7.10
N VAL A 183 11.87 5.77 -6.07
CA VAL A 183 11.80 6.19 -4.66
C VAL A 183 13.01 7.00 -4.26
N ARG A 184 14.23 6.53 -4.56
CA ARG A 184 15.47 7.25 -4.23
C ARG A 184 15.53 8.62 -4.88
N GLN A 185 15.04 8.76 -6.11
CA GLN A 185 14.93 10.07 -6.75
C GLN A 185 13.92 10.96 -6.03
N ALA A 186 12.74 10.43 -5.65
CA ALA A 186 11.74 11.19 -4.91
C ALA A 186 12.25 11.64 -3.53
N GLN A 187 13.02 10.80 -2.85
CA GLN A 187 13.71 11.12 -1.60
C GLN A 187 14.75 12.24 -1.81
N ALA A 188 15.61 12.10 -2.82
CA ALA A 188 16.64 13.12 -3.14
C ALA A 188 16.04 14.48 -3.51
N ASP A 189 14.90 14.47 -4.20
CA ASP A 189 14.14 15.66 -4.59
C ASP A 189 13.26 16.21 -3.44
N ASN A 190 13.20 15.53 -2.30
CA ASN A 190 12.36 15.85 -1.15
C ASN A 190 10.86 15.97 -1.50
N LYS A 191 10.36 15.07 -2.35
CA LYS A 191 8.98 15.09 -2.86
C LYS A 191 7.98 14.48 -1.88
N GLY A 192 6.75 14.99 -1.93
CA GLY A 192 5.60 14.40 -1.25
C GLY A 192 5.86 14.18 0.24
N LEU A 193 5.71 12.93 0.70
CA LEU A 193 5.88 12.52 2.09
C LEU A 193 7.33 12.57 2.57
N TRP A 194 8.32 12.51 1.67
CA TRP A 194 9.73 12.36 2.03
C TRP A 194 10.30 13.56 2.80
N LYS A 195 9.67 14.73 2.68
CA LYS A 195 10.02 15.93 3.45
C LYS A 195 9.67 15.86 4.93
N ASP A 196 8.71 14.99 5.27
CA ASP A 196 8.20 14.81 6.62
C ASP A 196 8.54 13.40 7.15
N ASP A 197 9.15 12.53 6.33
CA ASP A 197 9.45 11.14 6.71
C ASP A 197 10.39 11.07 7.91
N ALA A 198 9.91 10.39 8.95
CA ALA A 198 10.63 10.12 10.18
C ALA A 198 11.01 8.64 10.32
N THR A 199 10.83 7.80 9.28
CA THR A 199 11.03 6.35 9.38
C THR A 199 12.43 5.99 9.88
N LEU A 200 13.48 6.61 9.34
CA LEU A 200 14.87 6.35 9.75
C LEU A 200 15.39 7.35 10.79
N GLY A 201 14.92 8.60 10.71
CA GLY A 201 15.30 9.66 11.65
C GLY A 201 14.72 9.47 13.04
N GLY A 202 13.61 8.72 13.12
CA GLY A 202 12.81 8.37 14.28
C GLY A 202 11.70 9.36 14.57
N ALA A 203 10.52 8.81 14.86
CA ALA A 203 9.32 9.53 15.21
C ALA A 203 9.07 9.50 16.72
N THR A 204 8.65 10.62 17.30
CA THR A 204 8.21 10.68 18.69
C THR A 204 6.78 10.18 18.79
N VAL A 205 6.56 9.15 19.61
CA VAL A 205 5.24 8.53 19.82
C VAL A 205 4.85 8.71 21.29
N THR A 206 3.87 9.56 21.56
CA THR A 206 3.35 9.82 22.91
C THR A 206 1.98 9.20 23.13
N GLY A 207 1.30 8.78 22.06
CA GLY A 207 -0.04 8.20 22.05
C GLY A 207 -0.61 8.20 20.63
N ILE A 208 -1.87 7.79 20.49
CA ILE A 208 -2.57 7.73 19.19
C ILE A 208 -2.60 9.09 18.50
N ASP A 209 -2.82 10.20 19.23
CA ASP A 209 -2.88 11.54 18.64
C ASP A 209 -1.58 11.92 17.90
N SER A 210 -0.41 11.62 18.49
CA SER A 210 0.87 11.85 17.81
C SER A 210 0.98 11.05 16.50
N LEU A 211 0.44 9.82 16.46
CA LEU A 211 0.45 9.01 15.24
C LEU A 211 -0.46 9.59 14.14
N GLN A 212 -1.55 10.24 14.53
CA GLN A 212 -2.53 10.81 13.61
C GLN A 212 -2.10 12.15 13.03
N ASP A 213 -1.50 13.00 13.86
CA ASP A 213 -1.31 14.42 13.55
C ASP A 213 0.12 14.73 13.11
N ASP A 214 1.12 14.02 13.66
CA ASP A 214 2.54 14.41 13.53
C ASP A 214 3.40 13.38 12.79
N VAL A 215 3.07 12.09 12.88
CA VAL A 215 4.01 11.02 12.52
C VAL A 215 3.82 10.51 11.09
N VAL A 216 4.77 10.88 10.23
CA VAL A 216 4.93 10.34 8.89
C VAL A 216 6.01 9.26 8.91
N ILE A 217 5.58 8.00 8.92
CA ILE A 217 6.44 6.81 8.88
C ILE A 217 5.84 5.75 7.97
N LEU A 218 6.61 4.72 7.64
CA LEU A 218 6.13 3.53 6.93
C LEU A 218 4.78 3.03 7.52
N PRO A 219 3.71 2.90 6.71
CA PRO A 219 2.38 2.55 7.21
C PRO A 219 2.35 1.20 7.94
N LYS A 220 3.19 0.25 7.53
CA LYS A 220 3.35 -1.02 8.26
C LYS A 220 3.82 -0.84 9.70
N LEU A 221 4.78 0.05 9.96
CA LEU A 221 5.22 0.35 11.33
C LEU A 221 4.12 1.11 12.09
N PHE A 222 3.46 2.06 11.44
CA PHE A 222 2.30 2.77 12.01
C PHE A 222 1.22 1.81 12.48
N ARG A 223 0.79 0.85 11.63
CA ARG A 223 -0.23 -0.15 11.98
C ARG A 223 0.18 -0.97 13.21
N ARG A 224 1.46 -1.32 13.35
CA ARG A 224 1.98 -2.04 14.53
C ARG A 224 1.93 -1.19 15.78
N LEU A 225 2.27 0.10 15.69
CA LEU A 225 2.15 1.03 16.80
C LEU A 225 0.69 1.21 17.23
N VAL A 226 -0.23 1.40 16.28
CA VAL A 226 -1.67 1.49 16.57
C VAL A 226 -2.17 0.22 17.27
N ASP A 227 -1.86 -0.96 16.72
CA ASP A 227 -2.27 -2.24 17.31
C ASP A 227 -1.71 -2.41 18.74
N TYR A 228 -0.46 -2.01 18.98
CA TYR A 228 0.18 -2.07 20.29
C TYR A 228 -0.43 -1.09 21.30
N LEU A 229 -0.64 0.16 20.89
CA LEU A 229 -1.18 1.21 21.76
C LEU A 229 -2.60 0.89 22.22
N TYR A 230 -3.45 0.33 21.34
CA TYR A 230 -4.79 -0.11 21.72
C TYR A 230 -4.83 -1.42 22.51
N LEU A 231 -3.77 -2.23 22.46
CA LEU A 231 -3.61 -3.35 23.40
C LEU A 231 -3.27 -2.84 24.82
N GLY A 232 -2.57 -1.71 24.90
CA GLY A 232 -2.17 -1.05 26.13
C GLY A 232 -3.00 0.22 26.43
N ASN A 233 -2.31 1.35 26.55
CA ASN A 233 -2.94 2.66 26.77
C ASN A 233 -2.76 3.56 25.54
N PRO A 234 -3.82 3.84 24.76
CA PRO A 234 -3.72 4.64 23.55
C PRO A 234 -3.38 6.11 23.80
N ASP A 235 -3.68 6.64 24.97
CA ASP A 235 -3.53 8.08 25.27
C ASP A 235 -2.19 8.41 25.94
N ASN A 236 -1.45 7.39 26.38
CA ASN A 236 -0.17 7.54 27.05
C ASN A 236 0.73 6.34 26.73
N ALA A 237 1.56 6.51 25.70
CA ALA A 237 2.40 5.44 25.16
C ALA A 237 3.47 5.02 26.17
N ASP A 238 3.43 3.74 26.59
CA ASP A 238 4.56 3.03 27.15
C ASP A 238 5.08 2.05 26.09
N LEU A 239 6.22 2.37 25.47
CA LEU A 239 6.80 1.58 24.38
C LEU A 239 7.75 0.46 24.85
N THR A 240 7.90 0.27 26.17
CA THR A 240 8.84 -0.72 26.75
C THR A 240 8.54 -2.13 26.24
N GLY A 241 7.27 -2.48 26.07
CA GLY A 241 6.83 -3.78 25.56
C GLY A 241 6.76 -3.89 24.03
N PHE A 242 7.00 -2.79 23.30
CA PHE A 242 6.79 -2.77 21.85
C PHE A 242 7.70 -3.72 21.07
N PRO A 243 9.00 -3.86 21.37
CA PRO A 243 9.86 -4.85 20.69
C PRO A 243 9.34 -6.29 20.84
N ALA A 244 8.93 -6.69 22.05
CA ALA A 244 8.37 -8.03 22.28
C ALA A 244 7.04 -8.24 21.54
N PHE A 245 6.23 -7.19 21.39
CA PHE A 245 5.03 -7.24 20.56
C PHE A 245 5.36 -7.43 19.07
N LEU A 246 6.39 -6.76 18.55
CA LEU A 246 6.81 -6.89 17.14
C LEU A 246 7.38 -8.28 16.83
N ASP A 247 8.12 -8.88 17.75
CA ASP A 247 8.61 -10.27 17.66
C ASP A 247 7.41 -11.24 17.53
N GLN A 248 6.44 -11.13 18.43
CA GLN A 248 5.22 -11.96 18.42
C GLN A 248 4.31 -11.71 17.21
N ALA A 249 4.29 -10.49 16.69
CA ALA A 249 3.56 -10.16 15.47
C ALA A 249 4.11 -10.90 14.24
N ALA A 250 5.37 -11.37 14.32
CA ALA A 250 6.00 -12.32 13.41
C ALA A 250 5.86 -11.94 11.92
N ASP A 251 6.06 -10.66 11.58
CA ASP A 251 6.20 -10.26 10.19
C ASP A 251 7.44 -10.91 9.59
N GLU A 252 7.27 -11.68 8.52
CA GLU A 252 8.37 -12.33 7.82
C GLU A 252 8.83 -11.46 6.64
N PHE A 253 10.15 -11.22 6.55
CA PHE A 253 10.72 -10.42 5.47
C PHE A 253 12.20 -10.73 5.24
N TRP A 254 12.69 -10.33 4.08
CA TRP A 254 14.10 -10.30 3.74
C TRP A 254 14.67 -8.90 3.91
N ILE A 255 15.89 -8.83 4.43
CA ILE A 255 16.74 -7.63 4.34
C ILE A 255 17.66 -7.85 3.14
N ILE A 256 17.43 -7.11 2.05
CA ILE A 256 18.10 -7.35 0.76
C ILE A 256 19.61 -7.17 0.92
N SER A 257 20.04 -6.06 1.54
CA SER A 257 21.45 -5.71 1.74
C SER A 257 22.23 -6.75 2.56
N ALA A 258 21.57 -7.41 3.52
CA ALA A 258 22.16 -8.42 4.38
C ALA A 258 22.04 -9.85 3.81
N GLY A 259 21.21 -10.05 2.78
CA GLY A 259 21.06 -11.33 2.09
C GLY A 259 20.42 -12.43 2.94
N HIS A 260 19.66 -12.09 3.99
CA HIS A 260 18.99 -13.07 4.86
C HIS A 260 17.52 -12.71 5.11
N ALA A 261 16.73 -13.74 5.38
CA ALA A 261 15.37 -13.60 5.91
C ALA A 261 15.41 -13.39 7.42
N THR A 262 14.38 -12.76 7.95
CA THR A 262 14.12 -12.62 9.39
C THR A 262 12.62 -12.62 9.65
N THR A 263 12.26 -12.78 10.91
CA THR A 263 10.88 -12.74 11.40
C THR A 263 10.83 -11.75 12.57
N GLY A 264 9.76 -10.96 12.63
CA GLY A 264 9.58 -9.93 13.64
C GLY A 264 10.21 -8.60 13.21
N LEU A 265 9.42 -7.51 13.29
CA LEU A 265 9.92 -6.17 12.95
C LEU A 265 10.86 -5.60 14.02
N ASP A 266 10.90 -6.19 15.22
CA ASP A 266 11.86 -5.84 16.27
C ASP A 266 13.32 -5.98 15.79
N ALA A 267 13.58 -6.90 14.86
CA ALA A 267 14.90 -7.05 14.23
C ALA A 267 15.40 -5.78 13.53
N ILE A 268 14.51 -4.87 13.15
CA ILE A 268 14.85 -3.63 12.42
C ILE A 268 14.20 -2.38 13.02
N VAL A 269 13.59 -2.47 14.20
CA VAL A 269 12.95 -1.34 14.88
C VAL A 269 13.63 -1.09 16.22
N GLU A 270 14.04 0.15 16.42
CA GLU A 270 14.61 0.60 17.69
C GLU A 270 13.64 1.55 18.40
N VAL A 271 13.56 1.39 19.72
CA VAL A 271 12.83 2.28 20.62
C VAL A 271 13.84 2.88 21.59
N ILE A 272 13.90 4.21 21.62
CA ILE A 272 14.72 4.97 22.57
C ILE A 272 13.78 5.99 23.22
N ASP A 273 13.46 5.78 24.50
CA ASP A 273 12.42 6.53 25.20
C ASP A 273 11.08 6.50 24.41
N SER A 274 10.56 7.66 24.00
CA SER A 274 9.37 7.79 23.17
C SER A 274 9.65 7.76 21.66
N LYS A 275 10.91 7.61 21.25
CA LYS A 275 11.31 7.69 19.84
C LYS A 275 11.40 6.30 19.22
N VAL A 276 10.67 6.10 18.11
CA VAL A 276 10.65 4.86 17.34
C VAL A 276 11.25 5.09 15.97
N ARG A 277 12.19 4.25 15.54
CA ARG A 277 12.80 4.32 14.20
C ARG A 277 13.04 2.93 13.61
N MET A 278 13.09 2.86 12.29
CA MET A 278 13.64 1.71 11.58
C MET A 278 15.15 1.88 11.38
N THR A 279 15.88 0.78 11.39
CA THR A 279 17.33 0.74 11.11
C THR A 279 17.65 0.48 9.64
N HIS A 280 16.65 0.09 8.86
CA HIS A 280 16.75 -0.19 7.43
C HIS A 280 15.67 0.57 6.68
N PRO A 281 15.97 1.10 5.47
CA PRO A 281 14.98 1.78 4.66
C PRO A 281 13.98 0.79 4.06
N SER A 282 12.77 1.27 3.74
CA SER A 282 11.70 0.42 3.22
C SER A 282 12.04 -0.28 1.90
N GLU A 283 12.85 0.35 1.03
CA GLU A 283 13.30 -0.23 -0.23
C GLU A 283 14.28 -1.40 -0.06
N ASP A 284 14.85 -1.59 1.14
CA ASP A 284 15.74 -2.70 1.46
C ASP A 284 14.98 -3.93 2.00
N LEU A 285 13.64 -3.86 2.06
CA LEU A 285 12.80 -4.89 2.65
C LEU A 285 11.96 -5.59 1.58
N VAL A 286 11.86 -6.93 1.68
CA VAL A 286 10.89 -7.73 0.91
C VAL A 286 10.09 -8.61 1.85
N PHE A 287 8.83 -8.28 2.04
CA PHE A 287 7.92 -9.03 2.90
C PHE A 287 7.47 -10.32 2.24
N ILE A 288 7.29 -11.37 3.04
CA ILE A 288 6.68 -12.60 2.58
C ILE A 288 5.17 -12.41 2.58
N GLU A 289 4.54 -12.69 1.45
CA GLU A 289 3.08 -12.70 1.37
C GLU A 289 2.56 -13.77 2.30
N ASN A 290 1.95 -13.32 3.40
CA ASN A 290 1.07 -14.15 4.17
C ASN A 290 -0.27 -14.19 3.46
#